data_AF-A0A556TRQ0-F1
#
_entry.id   AF-A0A556TRQ0-F1
#
_cell.length_a   1.000
_cell.length_b   1.000
_cell.length_c   1.000
_cell.angle_alpha   90.00
_cell.angle_beta   90.00
_cell.angle_gamma   90.00
#
_symmetry.space_group_name_H-M   'P 1'
#
loop_
_entity.id
_entity.type
_entity.pdbx_description
1 polymer ?
#
loop_
_entity_poly.entity_id
_entity_poly.type
_entity_poly.pdbx_seq_one_letter_code
_entity_poly.pdbx_strand_id
1 'polypeptide(L)' 'MAFCALVHSFFPTEFDYNVLSPTERKDNFELAFSTAEKKAGCDRLIEVEDMMVMGRKPDPMCVFTYVQSLYNHLRKFE' A
#
# COMPACT_ATOMS: atom_id res chain seq x y z
N MET A 1 -2.19 -6.22 -4.20
CA MET A 1 -3.63 -6.21 -3.86
C MET A 1 -3.93 -5.77 -2.43
N ALA A 2 -3.39 -6.40 -1.38
CA ALA A 2 -3.79 -6.07 0.01
C ALA A 2 -3.63 -4.58 0.37
N PHE A 3 -2.49 -3.95 0.02
CA PHE A 3 -2.29 -2.52 0.23
C PHE A 3 -3.29 -1.65 -0.54
N CYS A 4 -3.58 -1.99 -1.80
CA CYS A 4 -4.59 -1.27 -2.58
C CYS A 4 -5.97 -1.35 -1.91
N ALA A 5 -6.34 -2.53 -1.38
CA ALA A 5 -7.63 -2.70 -0.70
C ALA A 5 -7.71 -1.85 0.56
N LEU A 6 -6.63 -1.84 1.35
CA LEU A 6 -6.53 -1.03 2.55
C LEU A 6 -6.62 0.46 2.23
N VAL A 7 -5.90 0.96 1.24
CA VAL A 7 -5.94 2.39 0.88
C VAL A 7 -7.31 2.77 0.29
N HIS A 8 -7.89 1.91 -0.56
CA HIS A 8 -9.19 2.13 -1.16
C HIS A 8 -10.34 2.15 -0.13
N SER A 9 -10.22 1.45 1.02
CA SER A 9 -11.25 1.52 2.05
C SER A 9 -11.36 2.90 2.70
N PHE A 10 -10.28 3.70 2.70
CA PHE A 10 -10.29 5.08 3.19
C PHE A 10 -10.47 6.10 2.06
N PHE A 11 -9.96 5.80 0.86
CA PHE A 11 -10.00 6.70 -0.29
C PHE A 11 -10.57 6.01 -1.55
N PRO A 12 -11.87 5.65 -1.56
CA PRO A 12 -12.48 4.87 -2.63
C PRO A 12 -12.57 5.61 -3.97
N THR A 13 -12.37 6.93 -3.99
CA THR A 13 -12.44 7.76 -5.19
C THR A 13 -11.11 7.95 -5.90
N GLU A 14 -10.00 7.46 -5.33
CA GLU A 14 -8.65 7.75 -5.84
C GLU A 14 -8.19 6.82 -6.95
N PHE A 15 -8.73 5.61 -7.00
CA PHE A 15 -8.49 4.66 -8.08
C PHE A 15 -9.58 3.60 -8.08
N ASP A 16 -9.88 3.04 -9.25
CA ASP A 16 -10.82 1.94 -9.36
C ASP A 16 -10.14 0.62 -8.95
N TYR A 17 -10.54 0.07 -7.81
CA TYR A 17 -9.99 -1.20 -7.32
C TYR A 17 -10.36 -2.39 -8.20
N ASN A 18 -11.52 -2.36 -8.89
CA ASN A 18 -12.06 -3.52 -9.60
C ASN A 18 -11.32 -3.82 -10.91
N VAL A 19 -10.62 -2.83 -11.46
CA VAL A 19 -9.82 -2.99 -12.68
C VAL A 19 -8.38 -3.45 -12.40
N LEU A 20 -7.97 -3.51 -11.11
CA LEU A 20 -6.62 -3.90 -10.74
C LEU A 20 -6.40 -5.41 -10.89
N SER A 21 -5.29 -5.79 -11.52
CA SER A 21 -4.89 -7.19 -11.66
C SER A 21 -3.90 -7.63 -10.57
N PRO A 22 -4.10 -8.78 -9.90
CA PRO A 22 -3.12 -9.34 -8.98
C PRO A 22 -1.75 -9.68 -9.61
N THR A 23 -1.67 -9.79 -10.94
CA THR A 23 -0.42 -10.08 -11.65
C THR A 23 0.49 -8.85 -11.75
N GLU A 24 -0.08 -7.64 -11.73
CA GLU A 24 0.62 -6.36 -11.86
C GLU A 24 1.11 -5.85 -10.50
N ARG A 25 1.92 -6.68 -9.81
CA ARG A 25 2.31 -6.42 -8.42
C ARG A 25 2.99 -5.07 -8.22
N LYS A 26 3.92 -4.72 -9.11
CA LYS A 26 4.72 -3.50 -9.03
C LYS A 26 3.81 -2.26 -9.10
N ASP A 27 2.98 -2.20 -10.13
CA ASP A 27 2.06 -1.08 -10.35
C ASP A 27 1.04 -0.96 -9.21
N ASN A 28 0.56 -2.10 -8.69
CA ASN A 28 -0.33 -2.11 -7.53
C ASN A 28 0.33 -1.53 -6.26
N PHE A 29 1.59 -1.89 -5.98
CA PHE A 29 2.31 -1.32 -4.84
C PHE A 29 2.54 0.17 -5.04
N GLU A 30 3.01 0.58 -6.22
CA GLU A 30 3.25 1.99 -6.53
C GLU A 30 1.96 2.82 -6.37
N LEU A 31 0.85 2.33 -6.91
CA LEU A 31 -0.46 2.98 -6.80
C LEU A 31 -0.89 3.14 -5.33
N ALA A 32 -0.79 2.07 -4.54
CA ALA A 32 -1.22 2.11 -3.15
C ALA A 32 -0.34 3.08 -2.33
N PHE A 33 0.98 2.99 -2.48
CA PHE A 33 1.93 3.75 -1.67
C PHE A 33 1.90 5.23 -2.05
N SER A 34 1.89 5.54 -3.35
CA SER A 34 1.76 6.92 -3.83
C SER A 34 0.43 7.57 -3.43
N THR A 35 -0.67 6.81 -3.42
CA THR A 35 -1.97 7.34 -2.97
C THR A 35 -1.95 7.64 -1.47
N ALA A 36 -1.42 6.73 -0.65
CA ALA A 36 -1.30 6.93 0.80
C ALA A 36 -0.42 8.12 1.17
N GLU A 37 0.70 8.29 0.47
CA GLU A 37 1.60 9.44 0.64
C GLU A 37 0.88 10.76 0.31
N LYS A 38 0.23 10.84 -0.86
CA LYS A 38 -0.45 12.06 -1.31
C LYS A 38 -1.66 12.44 -0.47
N LYS A 39 -2.40 11.46 0.06
CA LYS A 39 -3.68 11.70 0.75
C LYS A 39 -3.57 11.72 2.25
N ALA A 40 -2.74 10.86 2.82
CA ALA A 40 -2.60 10.72 4.26
C ALA A 40 -1.25 11.24 4.79
N GLY A 41 -0.35 11.72 3.91
CA GLY A 41 0.99 12.14 4.30
C GLY A 41 1.79 10.98 4.89
N CYS A 42 1.49 9.75 4.48
CA CYS A 42 2.18 8.56 4.98
C CYS A 42 3.47 8.34 4.18
N ASP A 43 4.60 8.62 4.80
CA ASP A 43 5.90 8.35 4.20
C ASP A 43 6.07 6.85 3.87
N ARG A 44 6.72 6.57 2.73
CA ARG A 44 7.05 5.20 2.33
C ARG A 44 8.22 4.71 3.17
N LEU A 45 7.98 3.70 4.01
CA LEU A 45 9.05 3.07 4.80
C LEU A 45 9.70 1.89 4.07
N ILE A 46 9.06 1.39 3.01
CA ILE A 46 9.54 0.29 2.18
C ILE A 46 9.37 0.71 0.72
N GLU A 47 10.44 0.55 -0.06
CA GLU A 47 10.42 0.79 -1.49
C GLU A 47 9.65 -0.32 -2.22
N VAL A 48 9.00 0.03 -3.34
CA VAL A 48 8.30 -0.95 -4.18
C VAL A 48 9.26 -2.04 -4.64
N GLU A 49 10.50 -1.67 -4.91
CA GLU A 49 11.51 -2.56 -5.46
C GLU A 49 11.92 -3.63 -4.45
N ASP A 50 12.03 -3.26 -3.16
CA ASP A 50 12.29 -4.19 -2.07
C ASP A 50 11.14 -5.18 -1.90
N MET A 51 9.89 -4.72 -2.00
CA MET A 51 8.70 -5.58 -1.96
C MET A 51 8.62 -6.54 -3.16
N MET A 52 9.14 -6.13 -4.31
CA MET A 52 9.25 -6.98 -5.49
C MET A 52 10.34 -8.05 -5.31
N VAL A 53 11.49 -7.68 -4.76
CA VAL A 53 12.59 -8.61 -4.44
C VAL A 53 12.17 -9.63 -3.37
N MET A 54 11.46 -9.20 -2.33
CA MET A 54 10.89 -10.06 -1.29
C MET A 54 9.94 -11.15 -1.84
N GLY A 55 9.32 -10.89 -3.00
CA GLY A 55 8.58 -11.90 -3.74
C GLY A 55 7.44 -12.53 -2.94
N ARG A 56 7.53 -13.82 -2.65
CA ARG A 56 6.50 -14.59 -1.90
C ARG A 56 6.86 -14.80 -0.43
N LYS A 57 8.04 -14.38 0.01
CA LYS A 57 8.53 -14.55 1.39
C LYS A 57 9.07 -13.21 1.89
N PRO A 58 8.19 -12.22 2.11
CA PRO A 58 8.62 -10.96 2.67
C PRO A 58 9.04 -11.12 4.13
N ASP A 59 9.93 -10.23 4.58
CA ASP A 59 10.28 -10.15 5.99
C ASP A 59 9.03 -9.71 6.79
N PRO A 60 8.57 -10.52 7.75
CA PRO A 60 7.32 -10.26 8.45
C PRO A 60 7.40 -9.02 9.34
N MET A 61 8.57 -8.71 9.94
CA MET A 61 8.73 -7.55 10.82
C MET A 61 8.77 -6.26 10.00
N CYS A 62 9.43 -6.28 8.85
CA CYS A 62 9.47 -5.17 7.90
C CYS A 62 8.04 -4.83 7.43
N VAL A 63 7.31 -5.83 6.90
CA VAL A 63 5.94 -5.63 6.42
C VAL A 63 5.00 -5.19 7.54
N PHE A 64 5.10 -5.80 8.74
CA PHE A 64 4.29 -5.41 9.89
C PHE A 64 4.51 -3.95 10.26
N THR A 65 5.77 -3.51 10.37
CA THR A 65 6.12 -2.13 10.71
C THR A 65 5.53 -1.15 9.72
N TYR A 66 5.60 -1.47 8.43
CA TYR A 66 5.04 -0.61 7.40
C TYR A 66 3.52 -0.57 7.40
N VAL A 67 2.84 -1.73 7.51
CA VAL A 67 1.37 -1.78 7.61
C VAL A 67 0.87 -1.04 8.85
N GLN A 68 1.57 -1.17 9.99
CA GLN A 68 1.23 -0.47 11.22
C GLN A 68 1.36 1.05 11.06
N SER A 69 2.46 1.53 10.46
CA SER A 69 2.65 2.96 10.16
C SER A 69 1.57 3.48 9.21
N LEU A 70 1.30 2.73 8.14
CA LEU A 70 0.28 3.06 7.15
C LEU A 70 -1.11 3.18 7.78
N TYR A 71 -1.54 2.18 8.56
CA TYR A 71 -2.83 2.21 9.23
C TYR A 71 -2.95 3.38 10.22
N ASN A 72 -1.88 3.71 10.94
CA ASN A 72 -1.86 4.83 11.89
C ASN A 72 -2.07 6.19 11.20
N HIS A 73 -1.62 6.35 9.95
CA HIS A 73 -1.89 7.54 9.15
C HIS A 73 -3.32 7.52 8.59
N LEU A 74 -3.75 6.38 8.02
CA LEU A 74 -5.06 6.24 7.39
C LEU A 74 -6.22 6.40 8.38
N ARG A 75 -6.11 5.86 9.61
CA ARG A 75 -7.18 5.96 10.63
C ARG A 75 -7.51 7.39 11.06
N LYS A 76 -6.69 8.39 10.69
CA LYS A 76 -7.01 9.81 10.94
C LYS A 76 -8.13 10.31 10.01
N PHE A 77 -8.48 9.53 9.00
CA PHE A 77 -9.49 9.82 7.98
C PHE A 77 -10.70 8.86 8.06
N GLU A 78 -10.77 8.05 9.11
CA GLU A 78 -11.97 7.28 9.48
C GLU A 78 -13.04 8.21 10.06
#